data_AF-A0A969F607-F1
#
_entry.id   AF-A0A969F607-F1
#
_cell.length_a   1.000
_cell.length_b   1.000
_cell.length_c   1.000
_cell.angle_alpha   90.00
_cell.angle_beta   90.00
_cell.angle_gamma   90.00
#
_symmetry.space_group_name_H-M   'P 1'
#
loop_
_entity.id
_entity.type
_entity.pdbx_description
1 polymer ?
#
loop_
_entity_poly.entity_id
_entity_poly.type
_entity_poly.pdbx_seq_one_letter_code
_entity_poly.pdbx_strand_id
1 'polypeptide(L)'
;MSQPMSRYTWLLFDADGTLFDYDAAEIGAIAQTFTVHGLRYELAYGEQYRHINHQFWQRFERQEVTLAELRVGRFQELFLRLGMEVDLELFAQNYLEQLAAQSQLFAGAAALIEQLHGRYRLALITNGLAVVQYPRLERSGLRPYFAAVIVSDEVGVGKPDPAIFDVAFAQMGYPAKENVLIVGDGLTSDMQGGISYGIDTCWLNLNGKTANGLPITYEIHQLSDLTKTSLEINRGVRGERREKRKNPHHLRPTASYFLMKLNLSKQRLNYDAIAHLYDEPLRDHVVDEHLIQFGKAHCSAVPGHILDMGCGTGKRL
;
A
#
# COMPACT_ATOMS: atom_id res chain seq x y z
N MET A 1 0.12 10.75 -35.74
CA MET A 1 -0.59 11.28 -34.56
C MET A 1 -0.63 10.17 -33.55
N SER A 2 0.11 10.34 -32.45
CA SER A 2 0.08 9.44 -31.29
C SER A 2 -1.35 9.33 -30.78
N GLN A 3 -1.82 8.11 -30.57
CA GLN A 3 -3.13 7.87 -29.97
C GLN A 3 -3.18 8.54 -28.60
N PRO A 4 -4.36 9.01 -28.13
CA PRO A 4 -4.51 9.48 -26.76
C PRO A 4 -4.14 8.32 -25.85
N MET A 5 -2.97 8.40 -25.22
CA MET A 5 -2.64 7.56 -24.09
C MET A 5 -3.70 7.82 -23.03
N SER A 6 -4.09 6.77 -22.31
CA SER A 6 -4.77 6.91 -21.03
C SER A 6 -4.14 8.05 -20.22
N ARG A 7 -4.95 8.90 -19.58
CA ARG A 7 -4.44 9.95 -18.70
C ARG A 7 -3.63 9.39 -17.52
N TYR A 8 -3.88 8.12 -17.18
CA TYR A 8 -3.18 7.45 -16.10
C TYR A 8 -1.79 7.02 -16.55
N THR A 9 -0.81 7.31 -15.69
CA THR A 9 0.58 6.83 -15.84
C THR A 9 0.90 5.75 -14.80
N TRP A 10 0.15 5.74 -13.70
CA TRP A 10 0.28 4.81 -12.60
C TRP A 10 -1.03 4.12 -12.28
N LEU A 11 -0.92 2.82 -12.01
CA LEU A 11 -1.98 2.02 -11.42
C LEU A 11 -1.51 1.56 -10.04
N LEU A 12 -2.28 1.90 -9.01
CA LEU A 12 -2.02 1.54 -7.63
C LEU A 12 -2.99 0.41 -7.24
N PHE A 13 -2.49 -0.81 -7.11
CA PHE A 13 -3.31 -1.99 -6.87
C PHE A 13 -3.37 -2.35 -5.39
N ASP A 14 -4.57 -2.64 -4.89
CA ASP A 14 -4.72 -3.47 -3.71
C ASP A 14 -4.28 -4.93 -4.01
N ALA A 15 -4.00 -5.68 -2.94
CA ALA A 15 -3.59 -7.08 -3.01
C ALA A 15 -4.75 -8.06 -2.78
N ASP A 16 -5.28 -8.10 -1.57
CA ASP A 16 -6.16 -9.16 -1.07
C ASP A 16 -7.63 -8.85 -1.36
N GLY A 17 -8.32 -9.72 -2.09
CA GLY A 17 -9.65 -9.41 -2.62
C GLY A 17 -9.61 -8.70 -3.97
N THR A 18 -8.41 -8.26 -4.40
CA THR A 18 -8.18 -7.60 -5.69
C THR A 18 -7.38 -8.46 -6.67
N LEU A 19 -6.13 -8.78 -6.37
CA LEU A 19 -5.26 -9.62 -7.21
C LEU A 19 -5.16 -11.05 -6.68
N PHE A 20 -5.09 -11.18 -5.35
CA PHE A 20 -5.03 -12.44 -4.64
C PHE A 20 -6.42 -12.87 -4.17
N ASP A 21 -6.71 -14.15 -4.34
CA ASP A 21 -7.88 -14.79 -3.74
C ASP A 21 -7.57 -15.07 -2.26
N TYR A 22 -7.79 -14.07 -1.42
CA TYR A 22 -7.50 -14.15 0.01
C TYR A 22 -8.39 -15.19 0.70
N ASP A 23 -9.64 -15.36 0.28
CA ASP A 23 -10.54 -16.35 0.86
C ASP A 23 -10.00 -17.77 0.63
N ALA A 24 -9.55 -18.08 -0.59
CA ALA A 24 -8.92 -19.36 -0.89
C ALA A 24 -7.61 -19.55 -0.09
N ALA A 25 -6.80 -18.50 0.02
CA ALA A 25 -5.57 -18.51 0.80
C ALA A 25 -5.85 -18.75 2.30
N GLU A 26 -6.82 -18.05 2.89
CA GLU A 26 -7.21 -18.18 4.29
C GLU A 26 -7.66 -19.62 4.61
N ILE A 27 -8.53 -20.20 3.76
CA ILE A 27 -9.01 -21.59 3.89
C ILE A 27 -7.84 -22.56 3.85
N GLY A 28 -6.91 -22.39 2.90
CA GLY A 28 -5.74 -23.24 2.78
C GLY A 28 -4.82 -23.14 3.99
N ALA A 29 -4.54 -21.91 4.44
CA ALA A 29 -3.64 -21.63 5.54
C ALA A 29 -4.15 -22.21 6.86
N ILE A 30 -5.42 -21.99 7.20
CA ILE A 30 -5.99 -22.49 8.46
C ILE A 30 -5.99 -24.02 8.48
N ALA A 31 -6.41 -24.68 7.41
CA ALA A 31 -6.44 -26.14 7.33
C ALA A 31 -5.04 -26.76 7.47
N GLN A 32 -4.03 -26.16 6.82
CA GLN A 32 -2.64 -26.59 6.94
C GLN A 32 -2.10 -26.37 8.35
N THR A 33 -2.46 -25.27 9.00
CA THR A 33 -2.02 -24.98 10.38
C THR A 33 -2.56 -26.01 11.36
N PHE A 34 -3.84 -26.37 11.27
CA PHE A 34 -4.40 -27.47 12.07
C PHE A 34 -3.62 -28.77 11.85
N THR A 35 -3.30 -29.10 10.59
CA THR A 35 -2.54 -30.30 10.24
C THR A 35 -1.13 -30.30 10.84
N VAL A 36 -0.40 -29.19 10.78
CA VAL A 36 0.95 -29.04 11.36
C VAL A 36 0.94 -29.28 12.88
N HIS A 37 -0.14 -28.90 13.55
CA HIS A 37 -0.31 -29.12 14.99
C HIS A 37 -0.89 -30.50 15.34
N GLY A 38 -1.08 -31.39 14.36
CA GLY A 38 -1.67 -32.71 14.58
C GLY A 38 -3.16 -32.67 14.97
N LEU A 39 -3.83 -31.55 14.71
CA LEU A 39 -5.24 -31.34 15.03
C LEU A 39 -6.11 -31.73 13.83
N ARG A 40 -7.27 -32.33 14.12
CA ARG A 40 -8.28 -32.58 13.10
C ARG A 40 -8.90 -31.25 12.67
N TYR A 41 -8.87 -30.97 11.37
CA TYR A 41 -9.58 -29.84 10.79
C TYR A 41 -11.00 -30.23 10.34
N GLU A 42 -11.97 -29.37 10.61
CA GLU A 42 -13.34 -29.48 10.11
C GLU A 42 -13.72 -28.20 9.37
N LEU A 43 -14.52 -28.31 8.32
CA LEU A 43 -14.93 -27.15 7.50
C LEU A 43 -15.62 -26.07 8.35
N ALA A 44 -16.40 -26.47 9.36
CA ALA A 44 -17.05 -25.56 10.29
C ALA A 44 -16.06 -24.70 11.10
N TYR A 45 -14.83 -25.16 11.33
CA TYR A 45 -13.80 -24.37 12.03
C TYR A 45 -13.30 -23.23 11.16
N GLY A 46 -13.16 -23.47 9.84
CA GLY A 46 -12.82 -22.43 8.87
C GLY A 46 -13.87 -21.33 8.80
N GLU A 47 -15.16 -21.68 8.81
CA GLU A 47 -16.25 -20.70 8.81
C GLU A 47 -16.26 -19.83 10.08
N GLN A 48 -16.07 -20.45 11.25
CA GLN A 48 -15.94 -19.72 12.52
C GLN A 48 -14.71 -18.82 12.52
N TYR A 49 -13.57 -19.35 12.07
CA TYR A 49 -12.32 -18.59 11.99
C TYR A 49 -12.47 -17.37 11.08
N ARG A 50 -13.07 -17.51 9.89
CA ARG A 50 -13.26 -16.38 8.96
C ARG A 50 -14.06 -15.26 9.61
N HIS A 51 -15.14 -15.59 10.32
CA HIS A 51 -15.95 -14.60 11.02
C HIS A 51 -15.14 -13.85 12.08
N ILE A 52 -14.39 -14.58 12.92
CA ILE A 52 -13.54 -14.01 13.97
C ILE A 52 -12.42 -13.16 13.34
N ASN A 53 -11.73 -13.68 12.33
CA ASN A 53 -10.65 -13.00 11.63
C ASN A 53 -11.14 -11.66 11.04
N HIS A 54 -12.28 -11.66 10.36
CA HIS A 54 -12.88 -10.44 9.83
C HIS A 54 -13.18 -9.41 10.94
N GLN A 55 -13.73 -9.84 12.08
CA GLN A 55 -13.98 -8.94 13.22
C GLN A 55 -12.68 -8.35 13.78
N PHE A 56 -11.62 -9.14 13.90
CA PHE A 56 -10.32 -8.64 14.36
C PHE A 56 -9.71 -7.64 13.40
N TRP A 57 -9.79 -7.87 12.08
CA TRP A 57 -9.33 -6.89 11.09
C TRP A 57 -10.13 -5.59 11.13
N GLN A 58 -11.45 -5.65 11.26
CA GLN A 58 -12.28 -4.44 11.42
C GLN A 58 -11.90 -3.65 12.68
N ARG A 59 -11.66 -4.34 13.81
CA ARG A 59 -11.21 -3.70 15.05
C ARG A 59 -9.81 -3.10 14.89
N PHE A 60 -8.92 -3.77 14.16
CA PHE A 60 -7.57 -3.28 13.88
C PHE A 60 -7.60 -2.02 13.01
N GLU A 61 -8.44 -1.99 11.97
CA GLU A 61 -8.67 -0.80 11.13
C GLU A 61 -9.24 0.39 11.94
N ARG A 62 -10.05 0.12 12.97
CA ARG A 62 -10.55 1.13 13.92
C ARG A 62 -9.59 1.44 15.07
N GLN A 63 -8.37 0.89 15.05
CA GLN A 63 -7.35 1.05 16.10
C GLN A 63 -7.81 0.58 17.49
N GLU A 64 -8.77 -0.34 17.55
CA GLU A 64 -9.32 -0.91 18.80
C GLU A 64 -8.50 -2.11 19.31
N VAL A 65 -7.66 -2.68 18.44
CA VAL A 65 -6.69 -3.72 18.79
C VAL A 65 -5.36 -3.43 18.12
N THR A 66 -4.29 -3.82 18.77
CA THR A 66 -2.93 -3.83 18.22
C THR A 66 -2.73 -4.99 17.25
N LEU A 67 -1.65 -4.93 16.47
CA LEU A 67 -1.29 -6.03 15.59
C LEU A 67 -0.97 -7.34 16.35
N ALA A 68 -0.35 -7.24 17.52
CA ALA A 68 -0.08 -8.41 18.37
C ALA A 68 -1.39 -9.07 18.83
N GLU A 69 -2.36 -8.26 19.26
CA GLU A 69 -3.69 -8.75 19.64
C GLU A 69 -4.47 -9.33 18.45
N LEU A 70 -4.34 -8.76 17.24
CA LEU A 70 -4.91 -9.36 16.04
C LEU A 70 -4.32 -10.74 15.74
N ARG A 71 -2.98 -10.87 15.81
CA ARG A 71 -2.28 -12.10 15.43
C ARG A 71 -2.68 -13.27 16.31
N VAL A 72 -2.72 -13.06 17.63
CA VAL A 72 -2.95 -14.13 18.62
C VAL A 72 -4.41 -14.20 19.05
N GLY A 73 -5.06 -13.05 19.28
CA GLY A 73 -6.40 -12.95 19.84
C GLY A 73 -7.48 -13.63 18.99
N ARG A 74 -7.36 -13.58 17.66
CA ARG A 74 -8.29 -14.30 16.76
C ARG A 74 -8.24 -15.82 16.94
N PHE A 75 -7.07 -16.38 17.28
CA PHE A 75 -6.94 -17.80 17.57
C PHE A 75 -7.35 -18.11 19.00
N GLN A 76 -7.07 -17.22 19.95
CA GLN A 76 -7.57 -17.35 21.31
C GLN A 76 -9.10 -17.48 21.32
N GLU A 77 -9.79 -16.62 20.58
CA GLU A 77 -11.25 -16.67 20.47
C GLU A 77 -11.74 -17.93 19.74
N LEU A 78 -11.07 -18.33 18.66
CA LEU A 78 -11.40 -19.57 17.94
C LEU A 78 -11.30 -20.78 18.87
N PHE A 79 -10.15 -20.99 19.51
CA PHE A 79 -9.90 -22.16 20.34
C PHE A 79 -10.74 -22.18 21.63
N LEU A 80 -11.08 -21.01 22.18
CA LEU A 80 -12.06 -20.89 23.26
C LEU A 80 -13.44 -21.42 22.83
N ARG A 81 -13.91 -21.09 21.62
CA ARG A 81 -15.19 -21.58 21.09
C ARG A 81 -15.17 -23.07 20.76
N LEU A 82 -14.02 -23.57 20.30
CA LEU A 82 -13.83 -24.99 20.00
C LEU A 82 -13.64 -25.84 21.27
N GLY A 83 -13.42 -25.24 22.44
CA GLY A 83 -13.13 -25.97 23.68
C GLY A 83 -11.81 -26.75 23.61
N MET A 84 -10.83 -26.20 22.88
CA MET A 84 -9.53 -26.83 22.62
C MET A 84 -8.43 -25.99 23.24
N GLU A 85 -7.45 -26.65 23.87
CA GLU A 85 -6.24 -26.00 24.37
C GLU A 85 -5.10 -26.23 23.39
N VAL A 86 -4.46 -25.13 22.99
CA VAL A 86 -3.30 -25.14 22.10
C VAL A 86 -2.30 -24.08 22.56
N ASP A 87 -1.04 -24.21 22.13
CA ASP A 87 -0.10 -23.10 22.17
C ASP A 87 -0.51 -22.05 21.12
N LEU A 88 -1.15 -20.98 21.59
CA LEU A 88 -1.73 -19.94 20.74
C LEU A 88 -0.67 -19.13 19.98
N GLU A 89 0.48 -18.88 20.61
CA GLU A 89 1.57 -18.12 19.99
C GLU A 89 2.20 -18.95 18.87
N LEU A 90 2.48 -20.22 19.14
CA LEU A 90 3.00 -21.14 18.13
C LEU A 90 2.00 -21.35 16.99
N PHE A 91 0.71 -21.49 17.30
CA PHE A 91 -0.33 -21.64 16.28
C PHE A 91 -0.45 -20.38 15.42
N ALA A 92 -0.43 -19.20 16.03
CA ALA A 92 -0.48 -17.93 15.31
C ALA A 92 0.73 -17.74 14.38
N GLN A 93 1.93 -18.09 14.87
CA GLN A 93 3.15 -18.05 14.08
C GLN A 93 3.09 -19.01 12.88
N ASN A 94 2.76 -20.28 13.13
CA ASN A 94 2.64 -21.28 12.07
C ASN A 94 1.55 -20.90 11.06
N TYR A 95 0.44 -20.31 11.50
CA TYR A 95 -0.58 -19.79 10.60
C TYR A 95 -0.04 -18.73 9.65
N LEU A 96 0.75 -17.77 10.14
CA LEU A 96 1.34 -16.74 9.27
C LEU A 96 2.30 -17.36 8.25
N GLU A 97 3.05 -18.39 8.64
CA GLU A 97 3.91 -19.15 7.72
C GLU A 97 3.10 -19.89 6.65
N GLN A 98 2.01 -20.56 7.05
CA GLN A 98 1.11 -21.23 6.12
C GLN A 98 0.44 -20.23 5.17
N LEU A 99 0.01 -19.07 5.68
CA LEU A 99 -0.61 -18.01 4.88
C LEU A 99 0.37 -17.36 3.91
N ALA A 100 1.61 -17.10 4.34
CA ALA A 100 2.66 -16.59 3.48
C ALA A 100 2.98 -17.54 2.30
N ALA A 101 2.72 -18.84 2.46
CA ALA A 101 2.87 -19.85 1.41
C ALA A 101 1.69 -19.88 0.41
N GLN A 102 0.60 -19.14 0.65
CA GLN A 102 -0.59 -19.12 -0.20
C GLN A 102 -0.53 -18.00 -1.25
N SER A 103 -0.27 -18.34 -2.51
CA SER A 103 -0.15 -17.36 -3.61
C SER A 103 -1.25 -17.49 -4.67
N GLN A 104 -2.45 -17.93 -4.28
CA GLN A 104 -3.60 -18.04 -5.18
C GLN A 104 -3.97 -16.65 -5.70
N LEU A 105 -3.96 -16.52 -7.01
CA LEU A 105 -4.40 -15.32 -7.71
C LEU A 105 -5.82 -15.51 -8.24
N PHE A 106 -6.59 -14.43 -8.34
CA PHE A 106 -7.82 -14.46 -9.11
C PHE A 106 -7.54 -14.80 -10.58
N ALA A 107 -8.52 -15.45 -11.22
CA ALA A 107 -8.42 -15.83 -12.62
C ALA A 107 -8.12 -14.60 -13.50
N GLY A 108 -7.05 -14.69 -14.29
CA GLY A 108 -6.62 -13.62 -15.19
C GLY A 108 -5.79 -12.49 -14.54
N ALA A 109 -5.59 -12.48 -13.22
CA ALA A 109 -4.82 -11.43 -12.55
C ALA A 109 -3.38 -11.32 -13.07
N ALA A 110 -2.67 -12.45 -13.19
CA ALA A 110 -1.29 -12.45 -13.68
C ALA A 110 -1.17 -11.93 -15.12
N ALA A 111 -2.03 -12.41 -16.02
CA ALA A 111 -2.06 -11.96 -17.42
C ALA A 111 -2.40 -10.47 -17.54
N LEU A 112 -3.32 -9.97 -16.69
CA LEU A 112 -3.65 -8.56 -16.63
C LEU A 112 -2.46 -7.71 -16.16
N ILE A 113 -1.79 -8.11 -15.08
CA ILE A 113 -0.61 -7.38 -14.57
C ILE A 113 0.50 -7.34 -15.62
N GLU A 114 0.78 -8.45 -16.30
CA GLU A 114 1.75 -8.50 -17.40
C GLU A 114 1.36 -7.55 -18.55
N GLN A 115 0.10 -7.56 -18.98
CA GLN A 115 -0.41 -6.66 -20.02
C GLN A 115 -0.28 -5.18 -19.62
N LEU A 116 -0.58 -4.84 -18.36
CA LEU A 116 -0.58 -3.48 -17.87
C LEU A 116 0.83 -2.94 -17.63
N HIS A 117 1.76 -3.78 -17.18
CA HIS A 117 3.15 -3.39 -16.93
C HIS A 117 3.85 -2.83 -18.18
N GLY A 118 3.48 -3.31 -19.38
CA GLY A 118 3.98 -2.76 -20.64
C GLY A 118 3.49 -1.34 -20.98
N ARG A 119 2.52 -0.80 -20.23
CA ARG A 119 1.81 0.46 -20.55
C ARG A 119 1.74 1.45 -19.40
N TYR A 120 1.77 0.96 -18.16
CA TYR A 120 1.64 1.73 -16.93
C TYR A 120 2.74 1.33 -15.96
N ARG A 121 3.12 2.27 -15.08
CA ARG A 121 3.89 1.92 -13.89
C ARG A 121 2.92 1.36 -12.84
N LEU A 122 3.29 0.24 -12.22
CA LEU A 122 2.44 -0.43 -11.26
C LEU A 122 3.03 -0.29 -9.85
N ALA A 123 2.18 0.03 -8.88
CA ALA A 123 2.50 -0.02 -7.46
C ALA A 123 1.45 -0.88 -6.75
N LEU A 124 1.84 -1.54 -5.66
CA LEU A 124 0.94 -2.29 -4.79
C LEU A 124 0.79 -1.54 -3.46
N ILE A 125 -0.42 -1.45 -2.91
CA ILE A 125 -0.70 -0.86 -1.60
C ILE A 125 -1.68 -1.74 -0.81
N THR A 126 -1.29 -2.22 0.37
CA THR A 126 -2.05 -3.24 1.11
C THR A 126 -2.05 -2.98 2.61
N ASN A 127 -3.17 -3.30 3.27
CA ASN A 127 -3.30 -3.30 4.73
C ASN A 127 -2.76 -4.60 5.39
N GLY A 128 -2.13 -5.48 4.61
CA GLY A 128 -1.62 -6.77 5.07
C GLY A 128 -0.32 -6.69 5.87
N LEU A 129 0.20 -7.86 6.22
CA LEU A 129 1.44 -8.01 6.99
C LEU A 129 2.63 -8.23 6.07
N ALA A 130 3.76 -7.58 6.34
CA ALA A 130 4.94 -7.68 5.49
C ALA A 130 5.41 -9.13 5.33
N VAL A 131 5.43 -9.86 6.45
CA VAL A 131 5.80 -11.27 6.53
C VAL A 131 4.90 -12.21 5.71
N VAL A 132 3.70 -11.75 5.33
CA VAL A 132 2.76 -12.50 4.48
C VAL A 132 2.79 -11.98 3.04
N GLN A 133 2.73 -10.66 2.84
CA GLN A 133 2.54 -10.08 1.51
C GLN A 133 3.75 -10.26 0.61
N TYR A 134 4.98 -10.06 1.12
CA TYR A 134 6.17 -10.23 0.28
C TYR A 134 6.32 -11.67 -0.22
N PRO A 135 6.30 -12.73 0.63
CA PRO A 135 6.42 -14.09 0.13
C PRO A 135 5.31 -14.49 -0.86
N ARG A 136 4.08 -14.02 -0.66
CA ARG A 136 2.97 -14.28 -1.59
C ARG A 136 3.19 -13.62 -2.95
N LEU A 137 3.72 -12.39 -2.95
CA LEU A 137 4.04 -11.63 -4.16
C LEU A 137 5.23 -12.23 -4.93
N GLU A 138 6.24 -12.75 -4.23
CA GLU A 138 7.35 -13.48 -4.84
C GLU A 138 6.87 -14.80 -5.46
N ARG A 139 6.13 -15.61 -4.69
CA ARG A 139 5.63 -16.93 -5.11
C ARG A 139 4.64 -16.85 -6.27
N SER A 140 3.83 -15.79 -6.34
CA SER A 140 2.91 -15.58 -7.45
C SER A 140 3.60 -15.12 -8.74
N GLY A 141 4.89 -14.76 -8.68
CA GLY A 141 5.63 -14.20 -9.80
C GLY A 141 5.23 -12.76 -10.15
N LEU A 142 4.39 -12.10 -9.33
CA LEU A 142 3.95 -10.73 -9.62
C LEU A 142 4.94 -9.66 -9.17
N ARG A 143 5.84 -9.97 -8.23
CA ARG A 143 6.81 -9.02 -7.69
C ARG A 143 7.53 -8.17 -8.74
N PRO A 144 8.07 -8.73 -9.84
CA PRO A 144 8.88 -7.96 -10.78
C PRO A 144 8.11 -6.86 -11.53
N TYR A 145 6.77 -6.94 -11.57
CA TYR A 145 5.94 -5.95 -12.26
C TYR A 145 5.64 -4.70 -11.42
N PHE A 146 5.86 -4.76 -10.10
CA PHE A 146 5.59 -3.64 -9.20
C PHE A 146 6.85 -2.83 -8.92
N ALA A 147 6.83 -1.57 -9.35
CA ALA A 147 7.88 -0.60 -9.10
C ALA A 147 7.95 -0.18 -7.62
N ALA A 148 6.84 -0.27 -6.89
CA ALA A 148 6.75 -0.02 -5.46
C ALA A 148 5.74 -0.98 -4.82
N VAL A 149 6.02 -1.39 -3.58
CA VAL A 149 5.15 -2.23 -2.76
C VAL A 149 5.04 -1.57 -1.39
N ILE A 150 3.83 -1.18 -1.02
CA ILE A 150 3.54 -0.43 0.21
C ILE A 150 2.68 -1.32 1.10
N VAL A 151 3.23 -1.68 2.26
CA VAL A 151 2.58 -2.56 3.24
C VAL A 151 2.35 -1.78 4.52
N SER A 152 1.11 -1.68 4.98
CA SER A 152 0.74 -0.89 6.17
C SER A 152 1.50 -1.28 7.43
N ASP A 153 1.81 -2.57 7.60
CA ASP A 153 2.61 -3.11 8.73
C ASP A 153 3.99 -2.43 8.84
N GLU A 154 4.63 -2.14 7.70
CA GLU A 154 5.93 -1.45 7.68
C GLU A 154 5.80 0.07 7.85
N VAL A 155 4.69 0.63 7.35
CA VAL A 155 4.43 2.07 7.40
C VAL A 155 3.91 2.51 8.77
N GLY A 156 3.25 1.61 9.51
CA GLY A 156 2.60 1.88 10.78
C GLY A 156 1.19 2.49 10.67
N VAL A 157 0.72 2.75 9.45
CA VAL A 157 -0.64 3.25 9.15
C VAL A 157 -1.19 2.55 7.92
N GLY A 158 -2.50 2.26 7.93
CA GLY A 158 -3.22 1.56 6.87
C GLY A 158 -4.21 2.45 6.13
N LYS A 159 -4.62 2.01 4.95
CA LYS A 159 -5.77 2.55 4.23
C LYS A 159 -7.02 2.50 5.16
N PRO A 160 -7.89 3.53 5.18
CA PRO A 160 -7.94 4.68 4.29
C PRO A 160 -7.15 5.92 4.76
N ASP A 161 -6.25 5.79 5.74
CA ASP A 161 -5.49 6.94 6.24
C ASP A 161 -4.64 7.56 5.11
N PRO A 162 -4.72 8.87 4.84
CA PRO A 162 -3.95 9.51 3.77
C PRO A 162 -2.43 9.32 3.88
N ALA A 163 -1.89 9.08 5.08
CA ALA A 163 -0.45 8.93 5.28
C ALA A 163 0.15 7.71 4.57
N ILE A 164 -0.60 6.61 4.38
CA ILE A 164 -0.10 5.47 3.58
C ILE A 164 -0.02 5.82 2.09
N PHE A 165 -0.93 6.66 1.60
CA PHE A 165 -0.92 7.16 0.22
C PHE A 165 0.23 8.14 0.01
N ASP A 166 0.56 8.97 1.01
CA ASP A 166 1.75 9.83 0.95
C ASP A 166 3.04 9.02 0.79
N VAL A 167 3.17 7.90 1.52
CA VAL A 167 4.30 6.97 1.35
C VAL A 167 4.31 6.33 -0.04
N ALA A 168 3.14 5.91 -0.53
CA ALA A 168 3.03 5.37 -1.89
C ALA A 168 3.45 6.41 -2.94
N PHE A 169 2.95 7.64 -2.86
CA PHE A 169 3.31 8.71 -3.78
C PHE A 169 4.80 9.05 -3.73
N ALA A 170 5.41 9.06 -2.55
CA ALA A 170 6.86 9.25 -2.41
C ALA A 170 7.64 8.17 -3.18
N GLN A 171 7.30 6.89 -2.99
CA GLN A 171 7.95 5.77 -3.71
C GLN A 171 7.65 5.78 -5.22
N MET A 172 6.51 6.33 -5.62
CA MET A 172 6.12 6.51 -7.04
C MET A 172 6.79 7.72 -7.71
N GLY A 173 7.54 8.54 -6.96
CA GLY A 173 8.18 9.75 -7.45
C GLY A 173 7.21 10.93 -7.64
N TYR A 174 6.19 11.02 -6.78
CA TYR A 174 5.18 12.07 -6.73
C TYR A 174 4.51 12.38 -8.08
N PRO A 175 3.86 11.39 -8.74
CA PRO A 175 3.07 11.66 -9.92
C PRO A 175 1.93 12.63 -9.62
N ALA A 176 1.47 13.37 -10.64
CA ALA A 176 0.26 14.18 -10.52
C ALA A 176 -0.94 13.27 -10.19
N LYS A 177 -1.78 13.68 -9.23
CA LYS A 177 -2.86 12.83 -8.69
C LYS A 177 -3.86 12.40 -9.76
N GLU A 178 -4.16 13.28 -10.71
CA GLU A 178 -5.03 13.02 -11.86
C GLU A 178 -4.51 11.93 -12.83
N ASN A 179 -3.24 11.53 -12.67
CA ASN A 179 -2.60 10.48 -13.46
C ASN A 179 -2.46 9.16 -12.69
N VAL A 180 -3.07 9.03 -11.51
CA VAL A 180 -3.06 7.83 -10.67
C VAL A 180 -4.47 7.27 -10.53
N LEU A 181 -4.62 5.98 -10.77
CA LEU A 181 -5.85 5.22 -10.51
C LEU A 181 -5.56 4.18 -9.45
N ILE A 182 -6.31 4.19 -8.33
CA ILE A 182 -6.31 3.06 -7.39
C ILE A 182 -7.34 2.01 -7.83
N VAL A 183 -6.93 0.74 -7.83
CA VAL A 183 -7.77 -0.42 -8.16
C VAL A 183 -7.86 -1.30 -6.92
N GLY A 184 -9.06 -1.52 -6.41
CA GLY A 184 -9.26 -2.33 -5.21
C GLY A 184 -10.71 -2.76 -5.00
N ASP A 185 -10.95 -3.72 -4.12
CA ASP A 185 -12.30 -4.22 -3.78
C ASP A 185 -12.91 -3.53 -2.54
N GLY A 186 -12.07 -2.94 -1.68
CA GLY A 186 -12.49 -2.33 -0.42
C GLY A 186 -13.15 -0.96 -0.59
N LEU A 187 -14.44 -0.86 -0.27
CA LEU A 187 -15.17 0.42 -0.29
C LEU A 187 -14.57 1.46 0.67
N THR A 188 -14.17 1.03 1.87
CA THR A 188 -13.60 1.93 2.87
C THR A 188 -12.10 2.14 2.62
N SER A 189 -11.31 1.07 2.61
CA SER A 189 -9.85 1.14 2.45
C SER A 189 -9.45 1.79 1.12
N ASP A 190 -9.97 1.29 0.00
CA ASP A 190 -9.48 1.66 -1.33
C ASP A 190 -10.28 2.80 -1.93
N MET A 191 -11.62 2.67 -1.96
CA MET A 191 -12.46 3.65 -2.64
C MET A 191 -12.56 4.95 -1.83
N GLN A 192 -13.00 4.90 -0.58
CA GLN A 192 -13.03 6.08 0.29
C GLN A 192 -11.63 6.62 0.54
N GLY A 193 -10.61 5.76 0.71
CA GLY A 193 -9.21 6.16 0.82
C GLY A 193 -8.71 6.95 -0.39
N GLY A 194 -8.89 6.41 -1.60
CA GLY A 194 -8.51 7.08 -2.85
C GLY A 194 -9.26 8.39 -3.08
N ILE A 195 -10.57 8.41 -2.83
CA ILE A 195 -11.40 9.62 -2.93
C ILE A 195 -10.92 10.69 -1.96
N SER A 196 -10.71 10.34 -0.68
CA SER A 196 -10.22 11.27 0.34
C SER A 196 -8.80 11.77 0.03
N TYR A 197 -7.97 10.93 -0.60
CA TYR A 197 -6.65 11.33 -1.06
C TYR A 197 -6.69 12.19 -2.34
N GLY A 198 -7.78 12.16 -3.09
CA GLY A 198 -7.98 12.94 -4.31
C GLY A 198 -7.41 12.29 -5.57
N ILE A 199 -7.45 10.95 -5.65
CA ILE A 199 -7.10 10.17 -6.84
C ILE A 199 -8.34 9.44 -7.39
N ASP A 200 -8.31 9.05 -8.65
CA ASP A 200 -9.40 8.28 -9.23
C ASP A 200 -9.42 6.85 -8.69
N THR A 201 -10.62 6.28 -8.66
CA THR A 201 -10.89 4.97 -8.07
C THR A 201 -11.53 4.02 -9.07
N CYS A 202 -11.05 2.78 -9.11
CA CYS A 202 -11.67 1.69 -9.84
C CYS A 202 -12.03 0.59 -8.84
N TRP A 203 -13.33 0.43 -8.61
CA TRP A 203 -13.86 -0.55 -7.67
C TRP A 203 -14.04 -1.91 -8.34
N LEU A 204 -13.39 -2.93 -7.80
CA LEU A 204 -13.64 -4.33 -8.15
C LEU A 204 -14.80 -4.87 -7.31
N ASN A 205 -16.02 -4.74 -7.83
CA ASN A 205 -17.25 -5.17 -7.16
C ASN A 205 -17.66 -6.59 -7.57
N LEU A 206 -16.90 -7.59 -7.11
CA LEU A 206 -17.17 -9.02 -7.43
C LEU A 206 -18.56 -9.49 -6.97
N ASN A 207 -19.10 -8.87 -5.91
CA ASN A 207 -20.30 -9.33 -5.22
C ASN A 207 -21.53 -8.44 -5.43
N GLY A 208 -21.46 -7.44 -6.31
CA GLY A 208 -22.60 -6.53 -6.59
C GLY A 208 -23.06 -5.73 -5.36
N LYS A 209 -22.14 -5.35 -4.47
CA LYS A 209 -22.41 -4.49 -3.31
C LYS A 209 -22.83 -3.08 -3.77
N THR A 210 -23.44 -2.30 -2.89
CA THR A 210 -23.75 -0.89 -3.14
C THR A 210 -22.57 0.02 -2.81
N ALA A 211 -22.30 1.02 -3.65
CA ALA A 211 -21.24 2.00 -3.44
C ALA A 211 -21.50 2.98 -2.26
N ASN A 212 -22.67 2.90 -1.61
CA ASN A 212 -23.06 3.71 -0.44
C ASN A 212 -22.91 5.23 -0.66
N GLY A 213 -23.15 5.70 -1.89
CA GLY A 213 -23.07 7.12 -2.25
C GLY A 213 -21.65 7.64 -2.52
N LEU A 214 -20.63 6.77 -2.49
CA LEU A 214 -19.27 7.16 -2.85
C LEU A 214 -19.17 7.50 -4.35
N PRO A 215 -18.54 8.64 -4.73
CA PRO A 215 -18.32 9.02 -6.12
C PRO A 215 -17.17 8.21 -6.75
N ILE A 216 -17.38 6.92 -6.95
CA ILE A 216 -16.40 6.00 -7.55
C ILE A 216 -16.23 6.33 -9.04
N THR A 217 -14.98 6.43 -9.52
CA THR A 217 -14.71 6.80 -10.93
C THR A 217 -15.10 5.69 -11.90
N TYR A 218 -14.76 4.44 -11.58
CA TYR A 218 -15.12 3.25 -12.36
C TYR A 218 -15.54 2.10 -11.46
N GLU A 219 -16.52 1.31 -11.89
CA GLU A 219 -16.89 0.05 -11.27
C GLU A 219 -16.69 -1.08 -12.29
N ILE A 220 -16.05 -2.16 -11.86
CA ILE A 220 -15.83 -3.37 -12.65
C ILE A 220 -16.24 -4.60 -11.84
N HIS A 221 -16.72 -5.65 -12.49
CA HIS A 221 -17.18 -6.88 -11.82
C HIS A 221 -16.20 -8.06 -12.00
N GLN A 222 -15.13 -7.85 -12.75
CA GLN A 222 -14.04 -8.79 -12.96
C GLN A 222 -12.79 -8.02 -13.40
N LEU A 223 -11.61 -8.53 -13.04
CA LEU A 223 -10.33 -7.87 -13.32
C LEU A 223 -10.11 -7.58 -14.81
N SER A 224 -10.54 -8.47 -15.70
CA SER A 224 -10.39 -8.29 -17.16
C SER A 224 -11.08 -7.04 -17.69
N ASP A 225 -12.13 -6.57 -17.01
CA ASP A 225 -12.86 -5.37 -17.42
C ASP A 225 -12.07 -4.08 -17.17
N LEU A 226 -11.00 -4.13 -16.37
CA LEU A 226 -10.11 -2.99 -16.15
C LEU A 226 -9.56 -2.47 -17.49
N THR A 227 -9.22 -3.36 -18.42
CA THR A 227 -8.76 -3.00 -19.78
C THR A 227 -9.84 -2.31 -20.61
N LYS A 228 -11.12 -2.53 -20.33
CA LYS A 228 -12.24 -1.92 -21.06
C LYS A 228 -12.60 -0.53 -20.54
N THR A 229 -12.10 -0.14 -19.37
CA THR A 229 -12.28 1.21 -18.85
C THR A 229 -11.58 2.22 -19.76
N SER A 230 -11.67 3.51 -19.44
CA SER A 230 -10.96 4.57 -20.20
C SER A 230 -9.43 4.41 -20.26
N LEU A 231 -8.86 3.38 -19.61
CA LEU A 231 -7.51 2.88 -19.84
C LEU A 231 -7.24 2.45 -21.31
N GLU A 232 -8.27 2.14 -22.11
CA GLU A 232 -8.10 1.75 -23.53
C GLU A 232 -9.06 2.39 -24.54
N ILE A 233 -9.73 3.50 -24.23
CA ILE A 233 -10.52 4.21 -25.27
C ILE A 233 -9.55 4.76 -26.33
N ASN A 234 -9.27 3.97 -27.38
CA ASN A 234 -9.05 4.33 -28.78
C ASN A 234 -8.57 3.13 -29.62
N ARG A 235 -9.43 2.12 -29.83
CA ARG A 235 -9.35 1.30 -31.05
C ARG A 235 -10.41 1.77 -32.04
N GLY A 236 -10.01 2.66 -32.95
CA GLY A 236 -10.65 2.83 -34.26
C GLY A 236 -11.58 4.04 -34.44
N VAL A 237 -11.15 5.00 -35.27
CA VAL A 237 -11.81 5.47 -36.52
C VAL A 237 -11.02 6.70 -37.00
N ARG A 238 -10.38 6.59 -38.18
CA ARG A 238 -9.73 7.72 -38.86
C ARG A 238 -10.81 8.59 -39.52
N GLY A 239 -10.84 9.87 -39.17
CA GLY A 239 -11.59 10.92 -39.87
C GLY A 239 -10.91 12.27 -39.67
N GLU A 240 -10.44 12.87 -40.75
CA GLU A 240 -9.60 14.07 -40.78
C GLU A 240 -10.37 15.37 -40.48
N ARG A 241 -9.75 16.33 -39.75
CA ARG A 241 -9.47 17.73 -40.17
C ARG A 241 -8.93 18.64 -39.04
N ARG A 242 -7.82 19.33 -39.37
CA ARG A 242 -7.20 20.65 -38.98
C ARG A 242 -7.69 21.36 -37.68
N GLU A 243 -6.89 22.08 -36.86
CA GLU A 243 -5.88 23.11 -37.17
C GLU A 243 -5.09 23.58 -35.90
N LYS A 244 -4.11 24.48 -36.10
CA LYS A 244 -2.99 24.93 -35.25
C LYS A 244 -3.34 25.84 -34.04
N ARG A 245 -2.53 25.77 -32.96
CA ARG A 245 -1.79 26.89 -32.25
C ARG A 245 -1.35 26.45 -30.82
N LYS A 246 -0.04 26.43 -30.52
CA LYS A 246 0.86 27.44 -29.90
C LYS A 246 1.05 27.26 -28.37
N ASN A 247 2.31 27.01 -28.00
CA ASN A 247 2.90 26.96 -26.66
C ASN A 247 2.75 28.30 -25.92
N PRO A 248 2.72 28.34 -24.56
CA PRO A 248 3.98 28.64 -23.86
C PRO A 248 4.20 28.08 -22.43
N HIS A 249 5.49 27.91 -22.12
CA HIS A 249 6.24 28.13 -20.86
C HIS A 249 6.11 27.22 -19.63
N HIS A 250 7.28 26.66 -19.28
CA HIS A 250 7.67 25.93 -18.07
C HIS A 250 7.75 26.82 -16.82
N LEU A 251 7.38 26.25 -15.66
CA LEU A 251 7.87 26.63 -14.33
C LEU A 251 8.14 25.33 -13.55
N ARG A 252 9.39 25.10 -13.14
CA ARG A 252 9.79 24.05 -12.19
C ARG A 252 9.78 24.66 -10.78
N PRO A 253 9.18 24.03 -9.75
CA PRO A 253 9.36 24.48 -8.37
C PRO A 253 10.67 23.94 -7.78
N THR A 254 11.42 24.82 -7.13
CA THR A 254 12.65 24.53 -6.38
C THR A 254 12.36 24.11 -4.94
N ALA A 255 13.35 23.45 -4.31
CA ALA A 255 13.32 22.77 -3.00
C ALA A 255 12.83 23.60 -1.78
N SER A 256 12.58 24.90 -1.92
CA SER A 256 12.09 25.76 -0.84
C SER A 256 10.66 25.44 -0.39
N TYR A 257 9.84 24.77 -1.22
CA TYR A 257 8.45 24.45 -0.87
C TYR A 257 8.31 23.28 0.12
N PHE A 258 9.39 22.53 0.35
CA PHE A 258 9.36 21.24 1.05
C PHE A 258 9.39 21.35 2.58
N LEU A 259 9.81 22.48 3.16
CA LEU A 259 10.09 22.56 4.60
C LEU A 259 8.95 23.13 5.46
N MET A 260 7.83 23.55 4.88
CA MET A 260 6.82 24.32 5.61
C MET A 260 5.71 23.49 6.29
N LYS A 261 5.77 22.15 6.25
CA LYS A 261 4.67 21.28 6.75
C LYS A 261 5.07 20.11 7.65
N LEU A 262 6.21 20.19 8.34
CA LEU A 262 6.51 19.22 9.40
C LEU A 262 6.23 19.84 10.78
N ASN A 263 5.16 19.37 11.42
CA ASN A 263 4.82 19.72 12.79
C ASN A 263 5.77 18.97 13.76
N LEU A 264 6.96 19.53 13.94
CA LEU A 264 8.08 18.91 14.68
C LEU A 264 7.94 19.14 16.18
N SER A 265 7.03 18.44 16.83
CA SER A 265 6.97 18.45 18.31
C SER A 265 7.66 17.26 18.97
N LYS A 266 8.10 16.21 18.26
CA LYS A 266 8.68 15.03 18.93
C LYS A 266 9.38 13.95 18.09
N GLN A 267 10.06 14.26 16.99
CA GLN A 267 10.77 13.21 16.24
C GLN A 267 12.23 13.57 15.92
N ARG A 268 13.14 12.66 16.30
CA ARG A 268 14.50 12.60 15.78
C ARG A 268 14.42 12.44 14.26
N LEU A 269 15.01 13.35 13.51
CA LEU A 269 15.25 13.17 12.09
C LEU A 269 16.21 11.98 11.92
N ASN A 270 15.72 10.91 11.29
CA ASN A 270 16.57 9.79 10.91
C ASN A 270 17.30 10.17 9.61
N TYR A 271 18.61 10.40 9.71
CA TYR A 271 19.44 10.87 8.59
C TYR A 271 19.45 9.87 7.42
N ASP A 272 19.30 8.57 7.70
CA ASP A 272 19.24 7.52 6.68
C ASP A 272 17.98 7.65 5.80
N ALA A 273 16.91 8.21 6.35
CA ALA A 273 15.65 8.43 5.63
C ALA A 273 15.71 9.59 4.63
N ILE A 274 16.80 10.37 4.60
CA ILE A 274 16.97 11.48 3.65
C ILE A 274 18.31 11.43 2.92
N ALA A 275 19.19 10.46 3.24
CA ALA A 275 20.52 10.32 2.64
C ALA A 275 20.47 10.13 1.11
N HIS A 276 19.38 9.56 0.59
CA HIS A 276 19.16 9.35 -0.84
C HIS A 276 18.77 10.62 -1.61
N LEU A 277 18.54 11.74 -0.92
CA LEU A 277 18.26 13.05 -1.54
C LEU A 277 19.54 13.80 -1.96
N TYR A 278 20.73 13.24 -1.72
CA TYR A 278 22.02 13.87 -2.00
C TYR A 278 22.97 12.91 -2.74
N ASP A 279 23.66 13.40 -3.77
CA ASP A 279 24.64 12.63 -4.55
C ASP A 279 25.97 12.41 -3.79
N GLU A 280 26.57 11.25 -4.03
CA GLU A 280 27.69 10.59 -3.33
C GLU A 280 29.13 11.12 -3.61
N PRO A 281 29.43 12.44 -3.49
CA PRO A 281 30.80 12.78 -3.07
C PRO A 281 30.96 13.88 -2.03
N LEU A 282 29.91 14.38 -1.39
CA LEU A 282 30.02 15.45 -0.37
C LEU A 282 30.09 14.94 1.09
N ARG A 283 30.38 13.65 1.31
CA ARG A 283 30.39 13.04 2.65
C ARG A 283 31.44 13.59 3.61
N ASP A 284 32.50 14.23 3.10
CA ASP A 284 33.57 14.75 3.93
C ASP A 284 33.76 16.26 3.73
N HIS A 285 33.44 17.02 4.78
CA HIS A 285 33.93 18.38 5.09
C HIS A 285 33.13 19.63 4.70
N VAL A 286 31.85 19.56 4.34
CA VAL A 286 31.04 20.78 4.23
C VAL A 286 29.90 20.75 5.23
N VAL A 287 30.04 21.56 6.30
CA VAL A 287 28.89 21.90 7.13
C VAL A 287 27.98 22.75 6.26
N ASP A 288 26.84 22.19 5.86
CA ASP A 288 25.88 22.84 4.98
C ASP A 288 25.34 24.11 5.65
N GLU A 289 25.57 25.27 5.02
CA GLU A 289 25.12 26.57 5.51
C GLU A 289 23.60 26.61 5.72
N HIS A 290 22.82 25.84 4.97
CA HIS A 290 21.37 25.77 5.12
C HIS A 290 20.98 24.99 6.38
N LEU A 291 21.73 23.94 6.76
CA LEU A 291 21.57 23.24 8.04
C LEU A 291 21.98 24.11 9.22
N ILE A 292 23.02 24.93 9.06
CA ILE A 292 23.42 25.93 10.07
C ILE A 292 22.32 26.99 10.23
N GLN A 293 21.76 27.51 9.13
CA GLN A 293 20.68 28.50 9.18
C GLN A 293 19.39 27.90 9.74
N PHE A 294 19.07 26.65 9.39
CA PHE A 294 17.95 25.90 9.96
C PHE A 294 18.12 25.71 11.47
N GLY A 295 19.30 25.25 11.91
CA GLY A 295 19.64 25.11 13.32
C GLY A 295 19.57 26.44 14.06
N LYS A 296 20.08 27.54 13.49
CA LYS A 296 19.97 28.90 14.08
C LYS A 296 18.54 29.40 14.17
N ALA A 297 17.70 29.08 13.18
CA ALA A 297 16.28 29.47 13.15
C ALA A 297 15.40 28.62 14.09
N HIS A 298 15.84 27.41 14.44
CA HIS A 298 15.05 26.43 15.21
C HIS A 298 15.70 25.98 16.54
N CYS A 299 16.84 26.55 16.92
CA CYS A 299 17.31 26.55 18.30
C CYS A 299 16.30 27.35 19.12
N SER A 300 15.33 26.64 19.72
CA SER A 300 14.39 27.23 20.64
C SER A 300 15.15 27.81 21.84
N ALA A 301 14.73 28.99 22.27
CA ALA A 301 15.30 29.80 23.35
C ALA A 301 15.13 29.19 24.76
N VAL A 302 15.26 27.87 24.89
CA VAL A 302 15.11 27.12 26.14
C VAL A 302 16.51 26.71 26.63
N PRO A 303 17.04 27.33 27.70
CA PRO A 303 18.35 26.97 28.24
C PRO A 303 18.41 25.48 28.59
N GLY A 304 19.39 24.75 28.05
CA GLY A 304 19.64 23.33 28.36
C GLY A 304 19.22 22.31 27.30
N HIS A 305 18.59 22.74 26.19
CA HIS A 305 18.32 21.85 25.06
C HIS A 305 19.51 21.82 24.08
N ILE A 306 20.03 20.63 23.81
CA ILE A 306 21.07 20.39 22.79
C ILE A 306 20.37 19.82 21.55
N LEU A 307 20.52 20.51 20.42
CA LEU A 307 20.09 20.00 19.12
C LEU A 307 21.24 19.17 18.54
N ASP A 308 21.15 17.84 18.67
CA ASP A 308 22.17 16.92 18.17
C ASP A 308 21.96 16.68 16.66
N MET A 309 22.73 17.39 15.84
CA MET A 309 22.79 17.18 14.39
C MET A 309 23.98 16.27 14.06
N GLY A 310 23.87 15.01 14.47
CA GLY A 310 24.91 14.02 14.20
C GLY A 310 25.00 13.71 12.71
N CYS A 311 26.12 14.03 12.08
CA CYS A 311 26.55 13.29 10.90
C CYS A 311 26.98 11.90 11.37
N GLY A 312 26.53 10.83 10.71
CA GLY A 312 26.65 9.42 11.14
C GLY A 312 28.08 8.86 11.31
N THR A 313 29.10 9.69 11.52
CA THR A 313 30.50 9.29 11.75
C THR A 313 30.91 9.33 13.24
N GLY A 314 29.99 9.65 14.15
CA GLY A 314 30.27 9.65 15.60
C GLY A 314 31.09 10.84 16.10
N LYS A 315 31.33 11.86 15.27
CA LYS A 315 31.88 13.15 15.72
C LYS A 315 30.73 14.12 15.98
N ARG A 316 30.66 14.63 17.21
CA ARG A 316 29.72 15.70 17.61
C ARG A 316 30.11 17.01 16.93
N LEU A 317 29.13 17.69 16.34
CA LEU A 317 29.19 19.13 16.06
C LEU A 317 28.74 19.89 17.30
#